data_AF-A0A8H3GRQ9-F1
#
_entry.id   AF-A0A8H3GRQ9-F1
#
_cell.length_a   1.000
_cell.length_b   1.000
_cell.length_c   1.000
_cell.angle_alpha   90.00
_cell.angle_beta   90.00
_cell.angle_gamma   90.00
#
_symmetry.space_group_name_H-M   'P 1'
#
loop_
_entity.id
_entity.type
_entity.pdbx_description
1 polymer ?
#
loop_
_entity_poly.entity_id
_entity_poly.type
_entity_poly.pdbx_seq_one_letter_code
_entity_poly.pdbx_strand_id
1 'polypeptide(L)'
;MSAPTLTYPPLHKDAKFVILSDWDGTITNFDSNDYLTDNVGYGYEKRRASNKEVLAGNKTFRDSFREMLESVHLPLDECKEILKKNIKLDTGFKDFFEWCKANDVPFIIVSRYESINRSVPLPHGLYSHFCIVSRHAARYPGSL
;
A
#
# COMPACT_ATOMS: atom_id res chain seq x y z
N MET A 1 -6.19 -3.99 -26.54
CA MET A 1 -6.00 -4.73 -25.27
C MET A 1 -7.07 -4.23 -24.30
N SER A 2 -7.99 -5.09 -23.87
CA SER A 2 -9.02 -4.73 -22.89
C SER A 2 -8.35 -4.48 -21.53
N ALA A 3 -8.77 -3.43 -20.82
CA ALA A 3 -8.32 -3.22 -19.44
C ALA A 3 -8.68 -4.45 -18.60
N PRO A 4 -7.81 -4.90 -17.67
CA PRO A 4 -8.16 -5.98 -16.77
C PRO A 4 -9.38 -5.56 -15.95
N THR A 5 -10.49 -6.27 -16.12
CA THR A 5 -11.67 -6.11 -15.27
C THR A 5 -11.31 -6.64 -13.90
N LEU A 6 -11.05 -5.76 -12.93
CA LEU A 6 -10.92 -6.15 -11.53
C LEU A 6 -12.26 -6.77 -11.13
N THR A 7 -12.26 -8.06 -10.83
CA THR A 7 -13.41 -8.72 -10.24
C THR A 7 -13.64 -8.12 -8.87
N TYR A 8 -14.86 -7.62 -8.62
CA TYR A 8 -15.22 -7.12 -7.30
C TYR A 8 -14.98 -8.20 -6.23
N PRO A 9 -14.47 -7.83 -5.04
CA PRO A 9 -14.32 -8.78 -3.95
C PRO A 9 -15.65 -9.48 -3.67
N PRO A 10 -15.61 -10.76 -3.29
CA PRO A 10 -16.82 -11.46 -2.89
C PRO A 10 -17.49 -10.72 -1.74
N LEU A 11 -18.81 -10.52 -1.84
CA LEU A 11 -19.58 -9.94 -0.75
C LEU A 11 -19.76 -11.00 0.36
N HIS A 12 -19.20 -10.74 1.53
CA HIS A 12 -19.31 -11.63 2.69
C HIS A 12 -20.64 -11.41 3.42
N LYS A 13 -21.75 -11.84 2.81
CA LYS A 13 -23.12 -11.59 3.30
C LYS A 13 -23.42 -12.26 4.66
N ASP A 14 -22.76 -13.38 4.94
CA ASP A 14 -22.98 -14.17 6.15
C ASP A 14 -22.02 -13.80 7.30
N ALA A 15 -21.01 -12.97 7.01
CA ALA A 15 -20.04 -12.55 8.03
C ALA A 15 -20.61 -11.41 8.88
N LYS A 16 -20.48 -11.53 10.21
CA LYS A 16 -20.91 -10.48 11.16
C LYS A 16 -20.05 -9.22 11.07
N PHE A 17 -18.77 -9.41 10.79
CA PHE A 17 -17.79 -8.36 10.63
C PHE A 17 -16.93 -8.67 9.42
N VAL A 18 -16.46 -7.63 8.74
CA VAL A 18 -15.42 -7.71 7.71
C VAL A 18 -14.39 -6.65 8.05
N ILE A 19 -13.12 -7.01 7.96
CA ILE A 19 -12.02 -6.09 8.21
C ILE A 19 -11.40 -5.71 6.88
N LEU A 20 -11.29 -4.40 6.65
CA LEU A 20 -10.57 -3.81 5.54
C LEU A 20 -9.31 -3.13 6.10
N SER A 21 -8.14 -3.51 5.60
CA SER A 21 -6.88 -2.93 6.03
C SER A 21 -6.06 -2.46 4.84
N ASP A 22 -5.40 -1.31 4.97
CA ASP A 22 -4.27 -0.99 4.08
C ASP A 22 -3.08 -1.91 4.41
N TRP A 23 -2.10 -1.93 3.51
CA TRP A 23 -0.87 -2.70 3.64
C TRP A 23 0.28 -1.82 4.11
N ASP A 24 0.69 -0.87 3.27
CA ASP A 24 1.84 0.00 3.49
C ASP A 24 1.64 0.87 4.73
N GLY A 25 2.58 0.81 5.68
CA GLY A 25 2.52 1.58 6.93
C GLY A 25 1.38 1.21 7.88
N THR A 26 0.62 0.14 7.58
CA THR A 26 -0.47 -0.37 8.43
C THR A 26 -0.20 -1.81 8.86
N ILE A 27 -0.11 -2.74 7.91
CA ILE A 27 0.31 -4.13 8.16
C ILE A 27 1.83 -4.20 8.23
N THR A 28 2.51 -3.36 7.46
CA THR A 28 3.95 -3.20 7.54
C THR A 28 4.32 -2.06 8.50
N ASN A 29 5.48 -2.19 9.13
CA ASN A 29 6.01 -1.19 10.06
C ASN A 29 6.39 0.16 9.39
N PHE A 30 6.51 0.19 8.07
CA PHE A 30 6.80 1.37 7.28
C PHE A 30 5.96 1.41 6.00
N ASP A 31 5.64 2.63 5.56
CA ASP A 31 5.14 2.91 4.21
C ASP A 31 6.31 2.86 3.22
N SER A 32 6.15 2.14 2.11
CA SER A 32 7.22 1.92 1.14
C SER A 32 7.67 3.19 0.42
N ASN A 33 6.75 4.09 0.06
CA ASN A 33 7.09 5.34 -0.61
C ASN A 33 7.81 6.29 0.34
N ASP A 34 7.33 6.42 1.57
CA ASP A 34 7.99 7.19 2.61
C ASP A 34 9.41 6.65 2.86
N TYR A 35 9.57 5.33 3.00
CA TYR A 35 10.88 4.71 3.23
C TYR A 35 11.86 5.00 2.09
N LEU A 36 11.45 4.83 0.82
CA LEU A 36 12.32 5.13 -0.31
C LEU A 36 12.67 6.62 -0.37
N THR A 37 11.69 7.50 -0.23
CA THR A 37 11.91 8.95 -0.23
C THR A 37 12.90 9.37 0.85
N ASP A 38 12.78 8.79 2.04
CA ASP A 38 13.57 9.15 3.21
C ASP A 38 15.02 8.66 3.14
N ASN A 39 15.25 7.51 2.52
CA ASN A 39 16.55 6.83 2.55
C ASN A 39 17.32 6.90 1.21
N VAL A 40 16.63 6.96 0.09
CA VAL A 40 17.24 6.97 -1.26
C VAL A 40 16.71 8.07 -2.17
N GLY A 41 15.71 8.83 -1.71
CA GLY A 41 15.21 10.03 -2.36
C GLY A 41 15.82 11.29 -1.75
N TYR A 42 15.01 12.35 -1.67
CA TYR A 42 15.48 13.64 -1.17
C TYR A 42 15.58 13.77 0.36
N GLY A 43 15.27 12.70 1.11
CA GLY A 43 15.41 12.64 2.57
C GLY A 43 14.17 13.02 3.40
N TYR A 44 14.17 12.54 4.66
CA TYR A 44 13.09 12.70 5.64
C TYR A 44 12.67 14.15 5.90
N GLU A 45 13.64 15.05 6.11
CA GLU A 45 13.34 16.43 6.45
C GLU A 45 12.55 17.14 5.34
N LYS A 46 12.96 16.94 4.08
CA LYS A 46 12.25 17.53 2.94
C LYS A 46 10.87 16.89 2.75
N ARG A 47 10.74 15.58 2.97
CA ARG A 47 9.43 14.90 2.94
C ARG A 47 8.49 15.48 3.99
N ARG A 48 8.96 15.62 5.23
CA ARG A 48 8.17 16.16 6.35
C ARG A 48 7.78 17.61 6.12
N ALA A 49 8.67 18.43 5.56
CA ALA A 49 8.36 19.80 5.17
C ALA A 49 7.24 19.82 4.10
N SER A 50 7.36 19.01 3.05
CA SER A 50 6.34 18.91 2.00
C SER A 50 4.99 18.43 2.54
N ASN A 51 4.98 17.49 3.48
CA ASN A 51 3.73 17.05 4.13
C ASN A 51 3.07 18.16 4.95
N LYS A 52 3.84 19.04 5.60
CA LYS A 52 3.30 20.21 6.31
C LYS A 52 2.67 21.21 5.34
N GLU A 53 3.30 21.46 4.19
CA GLU A 53 2.74 22.30 3.11
C GLU A 53 1.41 21.74 2.60
N VAL A 54 1.31 20.41 2.44
CA VAL A 54 0.08 19.73 2.04
C VAL A 54 -1.02 19.91 3.09
N LEU A 55 -0.70 19.72 4.37
CA LEU A 55 -1.66 19.91 5.47
C LEU A 55 -2.11 21.37 5.61
N ALA A 56 -1.24 22.33 5.30
CA ALA A 56 -1.57 23.75 5.27
C ALA A 56 -2.42 24.15 4.05
N GLY A 57 -2.58 23.27 3.07
CA GLY A 57 -3.30 23.54 1.82
C GLY A 57 -2.51 24.36 0.79
N ASN A 58 -1.23 24.64 1.06
CA ASN A 58 -0.35 25.40 0.17
C ASN A 58 0.14 24.56 -1.02
N LYS A 59 0.11 23.23 -0.89
CA LYS A 59 0.56 22.28 -1.89
C LYS A 59 -0.42 21.13 -2.01
N THR A 60 -0.67 20.63 -3.22
CA THR A 60 -1.55 19.47 -3.37
C THR A 60 -0.81 18.19 -2.96
N PHE A 61 -1.53 17.22 -2.40
CA PHE A 61 -0.97 15.90 -2.12
C PHE A 61 -0.40 15.26 -3.40
N ARG A 62 -1.06 15.45 -4.55
CA ARG A 62 -0.62 14.92 -5.84
C ARG A 62 0.76 15.45 -6.23
N ASP A 63 0.99 16.75 -6.11
CA ASP A 63 2.25 17.36 -6.49
C ASP A 63 3.37 16.97 -5.51
N SER A 64 3.08 16.98 -4.21
CA SER A 64 4.02 16.47 -3.20
C SER A 64 4.39 15.01 -3.45
N PHE A 65 3.41 14.17 -3.79
CA PHE A 65 3.65 12.75 -4.06
C PHE A 65 4.45 12.54 -5.35
N ARG A 66 4.22 13.36 -6.40
CA ARG A 66 5.04 13.32 -7.62
C ARG A 66 6.50 13.63 -7.31
N GLU A 67 6.76 14.68 -6.53
CA GLU A 67 8.13 15.06 -6.17
C GLU A 67 8.84 13.98 -5.32
N MET A 68 8.10 13.27 -4.45
CA MET A 68 8.64 12.12 -3.72
C MET A 68 9.15 11.06 -4.70
N LEU A 69 8.30 10.65 -5.65
CA LEU A 69 8.64 9.64 -6.66
C LEU A 69 9.80 10.08 -7.55
N GLU A 70 9.81 11.33 -8.01
CA GLU A 70 10.87 11.88 -8.87
C GLU A 70 12.21 12.00 -8.15
N SER A 71 12.22 12.07 -6.82
CA SER A 71 13.45 12.15 -6.03
C SER A 71 14.22 10.83 -5.96
N VAL A 72 13.56 9.71 -6.21
CA VAL A 72 14.16 8.38 -6.17
C VAL A 72 14.68 8.04 -7.57
N HIS A 73 16.01 8.03 -7.72
CA HIS A 73 16.65 7.79 -9.03
C HIS A 73 17.06 6.34 -9.26
N LEU A 74 16.84 5.46 -8.30
CA LEU A 74 17.19 4.04 -8.40
C LEU A 74 16.23 3.28 -9.33
N PRO A 75 16.72 2.25 -10.04
CA PRO A 75 15.87 1.31 -10.75
C PRO A 75 14.86 0.64 -9.82
N LEU A 76 13.65 0.35 -10.35
CA LEU A 76 12.57 -0.22 -9.57
C LEU A 76 12.94 -1.54 -8.88
N ASP A 77 13.75 -2.39 -9.51
CA ASP A 77 14.15 -3.67 -8.92
C ASP A 77 15.09 -3.49 -7.72
N GLU A 78 15.96 -2.48 -7.74
CA GLU A 78 16.78 -2.13 -6.57
C GLU A 78 15.91 -1.59 -5.43
N CYS A 79 14.92 -0.77 -5.76
CA CYS A 79 13.92 -0.29 -4.78
C CYS A 79 13.19 -1.47 -4.10
N LYS A 80 12.78 -2.49 -4.86
CA LYS A 80 12.12 -3.69 -4.29
C LYS A 80 13.04 -4.43 -3.31
N GLU A 81 14.32 -4.61 -3.65
CA GLU A 81 15.26 -5.31 -2.77
C GLU A 81 15.54 -4.50 -1.49
N ILE A 82 15.66 -3.18 -1.59
CA ILE A 82 15.78 -2.29 -0.42
C ILE A 82 14.55 -2.44 0.48
N LEU A 83 13.34 -2.39 -0.08
CA LEU A 83 12.10 -2.50 0.69
C LEU A 83 11.97 -3.85 1.36
N LYS A 84 12.22 -4.95 0.64
CA LYS A 84 12.20 -6.32 1.18
C LYS A 84 13.17 -6.52 2.35
N LYS A 85 14.36 -5.90 2.27
CA LYS A 85 15.36 -5.99 3.33
C LYS A 85 14.92 -5.28 4.60
N ASN A 86 14.30 -4.10 4.49
CA ASN A 86 14.11 -3.18 5.61
C ASN A 86 12.68 -3.12 6.17
N ILE A 87 11.66 -3.39 5.36
CA ILE A 87 10.27 -3.41 5.79
C ILE A 87 9.91 -4.77 6.35
N LYS A 88 9.20 -4.77 7.49
CA LYS A 88 8.74 -5.95 8.21
C LYS A 88 7.25 -5.84 8.49
N LEU A 89 6.63 -6.97 8.81
CA LEU A 89 5.27 -6.97 9.32
C LEU A 89 5.24 -6.33 10.71
N ASP A 90 4.16 -5.64 11.02
CA ASP A 90 3.84 -5.20 12.37
C ASP A 90 3.82 -6.42 13.31
N THR A 91 4.36 -6.23 14.52
CA THR A 91 4.54 -7.34 15.47
C THR A 91 3.22 -7.94 15.95
N GLY A 92 2.13 -7.15 15.99
CA GLY A 92 0.80 -7.60 16.38
C GLY A 92 -0.01 -8.19 15.23
N PHE A 93 0.38 -7.94 13.98
CA PHE A 93 -0.40 -8.36 12.80
C PHE A 93 -0.62 -9.87 12.75
N LYS A 94 0.39 -10.67 13.10
CA LYS A 94 0.28 -12.13 13.02
C LYS A 94 -0.81 -12.68 13.95
N ASP A 95 -0.80 -12.24 15.21
CA ASP A 95 -1.76 -12.70 16.22
C ASP A 95 -3.18 -12.22 15.88
N PHE A 96 -3.28 -10.98 15.41
CA PHE A 96 -4.53 -10.41 14.92
C PHE A 96 -5.10 -11.19 13.72
N PHE A 97 -4.26 -11.55 12.74
CA PHE A 97 -4.70 -12.30 11.56
C PHE A 97 -5.13 -13.73 11.93
N GLU A 98 -4.42 -14.39 12.84
CA GLU A 98 -4.83 -15.70 13.36
C GLU A 98 -6.15 -15.63 14.14
N TRP A 99 -6.38 -14.54 14.89
CA TRP A 99 -7.68 -14.30 15.52
C TRP A 99 -8.80 -14.13 14.49
N CYS A 100 -8.56 -13.39 13.39
CA CYS A 100 -9.55 -13.24 12.32
C CYS A 100 -9.93 -14.60 11.72
N LYS A 101 -8.94 -15.45 11.44
CA LYS A 101 -9.15 -16.82 10.93
C LYS A 101 -9.93 -17.69 11.91
N ALA A 102 -9.58 -17.65 13.19
CA ALA A 102 -10.22 -18.45 14.22
C ALA A 102 -11.69 -18.08 14.47
N ASN A 103 -12.11 -16.87 14.07
CA ASN A 103 -13.46 -16.34 14.28
C ASN A 103 -14.24 -16.18 12.97
N ASP A 104 -13.76 -16.75 11.86
CA ASP A 104 -14.37 -16.63 10.53
C ASP A 104 -14.64 -15.16 10.12
N VAL A 105 -13.75 -14.25 10.53
CA VAL A 105 -13.81 -12.83 10.16
C VAL A 105 -13.03 -12.64 8.87
N PRO A 106 -13.67 -12.29 7.75
CA PRO A 106 -12.97 -12.01 6.51
C PRO A 106 -12.06 -10.80 6.66
N PHE A 107 -10.78 -11.00 6.35
CA PHE A 107 -9.77 -9.96 6.36
C PHE A 107 -9.34 -9.65 4.92
N ILE A 108 -9.58 -8.42 4.48
CA ILE A 108 -9.35 -7.97 3.10
C ILE A 108 -8.33 -6.84 3.12
N ILE A 109 -7.27 -7.00 2.34
CA ILE A 109 -6.24 -5.98 2.18
C ILE A 109 -6.59 -5.08 1.00
N VAL A 110 -6.72 -3.78 1.24
CA VAL A 110 -7.01 -2.74 0.23
C VAL A 110 -5.78 -1.85 0.09
N SER A 111 -4.99 -2.04 -0.98
CA SER A 111 -3.76 -1.28 -1.19
C SER A 111 -3.54 -0.86 -2.65
N ARG A 112 -2.66 0.11 -2.89
CA ARG A 112 -2.43 0.71 -4.21
C ARG A 112 -1.35 0.02 -5.04
N TYR A 113 -0.32 -0.57 -4.43
CA TYR A 113 0.90 -1.04 -5.12
C TYR A 113 1.13 -2.55 -4.98
N GLU A 114 0.43 -3.34 -5.79
CA GLU A 114 0.52 -4.81 -5.78
C GLU A 114 1.94 -5.35 -5.93
N SER A 115 2.73 -4.78 -6.85
CA SER A 115 4.06 -5.27 -7.21
C SER A 115 5.11 -5.09 -6.11
N ILE A 116 4.89 -4.15 -5.20
CA ILE A 116 5.75 -3.89 -4.04
C ILE A 116 5.27 -4.72 -2.84
N ASN A 117 3.96 -4.87 -2.66
CA ASN A 117 3.42 -5.57 -1.48
C ASN A 117 3.69 -7.08 -1.49
N ARG A 118 3.77 -7.70 -2.68
CA ARG A 118 4.12 -9.13 -2.82
C ARG A 118 5.59 -9.46 -2.54
N SER A 119 6.49 -8.47 -2.41
CA SER A 119 7.91 -8.77 -2.13
C SER A 119 8.17 -9.07 -0.65
N VAL A 120 7.24 -8.76 0.24
CA VAL A 120 7.34 -9.09 1.67
C VAL A 120 6.74 -10.49 1.91
N PRO A 121 7.51 -11.46 2.45
CA PRO A 121 7.01 -12.81 2.66
C PRO A 121 5.84 -12.84 3.65
N LEU A 122 4.73 -13.45 3.25
CA LEU A 122 3.55 -13.67 4.08
C LEU A 122 3.50 -15.10 4.62
N PRO A 123 2.91 -15.32 5.81
CA PRO A 123 2.54 -16.66 6.25
C PRO A 123 1.70 -17.40 5.20
N HIS A 124 1.96 -18.70 5.02
CA HIS A 124 1.23 -19.53 4.06
C HIS A 124 -0.29 -19.41 4.26
N GLY A 125 -1.03 -19.11 3.20
CA GLY A 125 -2.50 -19.02 3.19
C GLY A 125 -3.09 -17.61 3.15
N LEU A 126 -2.30 -16.55 3.30
CA LEU A 126 -2.81 -15.16 3.25
C LEU A 126 -3.27 -14.73 1.84
N TYR A 127 -2.69 -15.34 0.79
CA TYR A 127 -2.96 -14.96 -0.60
C TYR A 127 -4.37 -15.31 -1.09
N SER A 128 -5.09 -16.23 -0.44
CA SER A 128 -6.47 -16.59 -0.85
C SER A 128 -7.51 -15.52 -0.48
N HIS A 129 -7.15 -14.56 0.37
CA HIS A 129 -8.01 -13.45 0.81
C HIS A 129 -7.52 -12.09 0.28
N PHE A 130 -6.62 -12.12 -0.69
CA PHE A 130 -6.02 -10.95 -1.33
C PHE A 130 -7.02 -10.38 -2.36
N CYS A 131 -7.83 -9.39 -1.98
CA CYS A 131 -8.53 -8.55 -2.95
C CYS A 131 -7.91 -7.16 -2.99
N ILE A 132 -6.87 -7.00 -3.80
CA ILE A 132 -6.31 -5.68 -4.08
C ILE A 132 -7.34 -4.91 -4.91
N VAL A 133 -8.12 -4.07 -4.24
CA VAL A 133 -8.88 -3.01 -4.91
C VAL A 133 -7.91 -1.86 -5.21
N SER A 134 -6.97 -2.10 -6.12
CA SER A 134 -6.22 -1.00 -6.73
C SER A 134 -7.16 -0.35 -7.73
N ARG A 135 -7.54 0.91 -7.48
CA ARG A 135 -8.06 1.74 -8.58
C ARG A 135 -6.93 1.88 -9.59
N HIS A 136 -6.86 0.97 -10.57
CA HIS A 136 -6.42 1.38 -11.90
C HIS A 136 -7.27 2.60 -12.19
N ALA A 137 -6.60 3.76 -12.31
CA ALA A 137 -7.26 5.01 -12.59
C ALA A 137 -8.25 4.75 -13.72
N ALA A 138 -9.55 4.78 -13.40
CA ALA A 138 -10.56 4.87 -14.42
C ALA A 138 -10.16 6.11 -15.22
N ARG A 139 -9.74 5.90 -16.47
CA ARG A 139 -9.69 7.00 -17.43
C ARG A 139 -11.08 7.63 -17.37
N TYR A 140 -11.18 8.83 -16.82
CA TYR A 140 -12.36 9.65 -17.03
C TYR A 140 -12.40 9.92 -18.54
N PRO A 141 -13.43 9.47 -19.27
CA PRO A 141 -13.60 9.90 -20.64
C PRO A 141 -14.08 11.36 -20.58
N GLY A 142 -13.15 12.30 -20.69
CA GLY A 142 -13.48 13.73 -20.89
C GLY A 142 -12.79 14.71 -19.95
N SER A 143 -11.47 14.86 -20.04
CA SER A 143 -10.82 16.14 -19.71
C SER A 143 -9.65 16.36 -20.66
N LEU A 144 -9.72 17.49 -21.36
CA LEU A 144 -8.76 18.00 -22.35
C LEU A 144 -7.31 18.01 -21.85
#